data_AF-A8B7R2-F1
#
_entry.id   AF-A8B7R2-F1
#
_cell.length_a   1.000
_cell.length_b   1.000
_cell.length_c   1.000
_cell.angle_alpha   90.00
_cell.angle_beta   90.00
_cell.angle_gamma   90.00
#
_symmetry.space_group_name_H-M   'P 1'
#
loop_
_entity.id
_entity.type
_entity.pdbx_description
1 polymer ?
#
loop_
_entity_poly.entity_id
_entity_poly.type
_entity_poly.pdbx_seq_one_letter_code
_entity_poly.pdbx_strand_id
1 'polypeptide(L)'
;MTEPTAEKVVFAKEVTCQLRKLEAPSEQGLNENLLFRVISTPSACVLKLSSEQDIYFNFSAVIDRANYEEMRREQNLMVTYADFPSHLAKLLTTVQREQKQYIAIFFVGADGLTGKVDIIENFKGFKYIDIISLPVESATQAEIQEDIAKRYALLREQNIRLQAQVNELRSVIKNRIPNFAPGSSTNSL
;
A
#
# COMPACT_ATOMS: atom_id res chain seq x y z
N MET A 1 -34.08 -3.52 0.90
CA MET A 1 -32.87 -4.23 1.34
C MET A 1 -31.78 -3.89 0.35
N THR A 2 -30.97 -2.88 0.64
CA THR A 2 -29.80 -2.51 -0.17
C THR A 2 -28.68 -3.49 0.14
N GLU A 3 -28.10 -4.12 -0.89
CA GLU A 3 -26.90 -4.94 -0.76
C GLU A 3 -25.81 -4.16 0.00
N PRO A 4 -25.08 -4.78 0.93
CA PRO A 4 -23.95 -4.13 1.56
C PRO A 4 -22.89 -3.88 0.48
N THR A 5 -22.64 -2.62 0.14
CA THR A 5 -21.64 -2.23 -0.86
C THR A 5 -20.31 -2.88 -0.50
N ALA A 6 -19.82 -3.80 -1.34
CA ALA A 6 -18.62 -4.58 -1.05
C ALA A 6 -17.38 -3.69 -0.84
N GLU A 7 -16.39 -4.22 -0.12
CA GLU A 7 -15.07 -3.60 0.03
C GLU A 7 -14.50 -3.22 -1.34
N LYS A 8 -14.13 -1.95 -1.52
CA LYS A 8 -13.59 -1.41 -2.77
C LYS A 8 -12.18 -0.87 -2.54
N VAL A 9 -11.20 -1.47 -3.21
CA VAL A 9 -9.83 -0.92 -3.27
C VAL A 9 -9.84 0.31 -4.20
N VAL A 10 -9.59 1.49 -3.63
CA VAL A 10 -9.59 2.78 -4.35
C VAL A 10 -8.18 3.14 -4.82
N PHE A 11 -7.16 2.68 -4.10
CA PHE A 11 -5.75 2.86 -4.43
C PHE A 11 -4.95 1.64 -3.96
N ALA A 12 -3.98 1.20 -4.75
CA ALA A 12 -3.04 0.13 -4.40
C ALA A 12 -1.77 0.27 -5.25
N LYS A 13 -0.77 0.99 -4.72
CA LYS A 13 0.51 1.21 -5.42
C LYS A 13 1.65 1.45 -4.42
N GLU A 14 2.88 1.19 -4.85
CA GLU A 14 4.08 1.53 -4.08
C GLU A 14 4.30 3.03 -4.03
N VAL A 15 4.50 3.59 -2.84
CA VAL A 15 4.85 4.99 -2.64
C VAL A 15 6.16 5.06 -1.88
N THR A 16 7.11 5.83 -2.40
CA THR A 16 8.35 6.12 -1.67
C THR A 16 8.03 6.96 -0.44
N CYS A 17 8.37 6.42 0.73
CA CYS A 17 8.16 7.06 2.02
C CYS A 17 9.49 7.23 2.75
N GLN A 18 9.60 8.29 3.55
CA GLN A 18 10.69 8.42 4.52
C GLN A 18 10.29 7.72 5.82
N LEU A 19 11.08 6.73 6.22
CA LEU A 19 10.95 6.11 7.53
C LEU A 19 11.62 7.00 8.58
N ARG A 20 10.91 7.34 9.64
CA ARG A 20 11.44 8.11 10.77
C ARG A 20 10.98 7.52 12.10
N LYS A 21 11.72 7.82 13.17
CA LYS A 21 11.27 7.51 14.52
C LYS A 21 10.36 8.62 15.02
N LEU A 22 9.29 8.26 15.71
CA LEU A 22 8.35 9.23 16.28
C LEU A 22 9.04 10.12 17.33
N GLU A 23 10.02 9.57 18.06
CA GLU A 23 10.79 10.25 19.12
C GLU A 23 11.88 11.17 18.58
N ALA A 24 12.26 11.01 17.30
CA ALA A 24 13.29 11.81 16.65
C ALA A 24 12.81 12.30 15.27
N PRO A 25 11.72 13.10 15.21
CA PRO A 25 11.02 13.40 13.95
C PRO A 25 11.83 14.27 12.98
N SER A 26 12.82 15.01 13.50
CA SER A 26 13.74 15.83 12.71
C SER A 26 14.87 15.04 12.04
N GLU A 27 15.12 13.80 12.47
CA GLU A 27 16.14 12.95 11.85
C GLU A 27 15.60 12.41 10.53
N GLN A 28 16.34 12.71 9.45
CA GLN A 28 16.00 12.18 8.13
C GLN A 28 16.41 10.71 8.08
N GLY A 29 15.43 9.81 8.11
CA GLY A 29 15.69 8.38 7.98
C GLY A 29 15.72 7.89 6.53
N LEU A 30 15.56 6.58 6.37
CA LEU A 30 15.71 5.89 5.08
C LEU A 30 14.49 6.12 4.17
N ASN A 31 14.72 6.21 2.86
CA ASN A 31 13.64 6.12 1.88
C ASN A 31 13.34 4.66 1.57
N GLU A 32 12.09 4.25 1.74
CA GLU A 32 11.61 2.92 1.36
C GLU A 32 10.35 3.02 0.50
N ASN A 33 10.21 2.07 -0.43
CA ASN A 33 8.96 1.90 -1.17
C ASN A 33 8.05 0.97 -0.38
N LEU A 34 6.94 1.51 0.12
CA LEU A 34 5.90 0.75 0.79
C LEU A 34 4.69 0.65 -0.12
N LEU A 35 3.98 -0.47 -0.09
CA LEU A 35 2.69 -0.62 -0.76
C LEU A 35 1.60 0.06 0.07
N PHE A 36 1.06 1.16 -0.45
CA PHE A 36 -0.08 1.85 0.13
C PHE A 36 -1.36 1.34 -0.52
N ARG A 37 -2.34 0.96 0.32
CA ARG A 37 -3.68 0.59 -0.12
C ARG A 37 -4.72 1.47 0.58
N VAL A 38 -5.58 2.11 -0.21
CA VAL A 38 -6.76 2.82 0.30
C VAL A 38 -7.97 1.97 -0.05
N ILE A 39 -8.70 1.56 0.97
CA ILE A 39 -9.83 0.65 0.87
C ILE A 39 -11.06 1.37 1.41
N SER A 40 -12.11 1.45 0.61
CA SER A 40 -13.39 2.00 1.02
C SER A 40 -14.35 0.86 1.36
N THR A 41 -14.91 0.90 2.56
CA THR A 41 -15.95 -0.02 3.03
C THR A 41 -17.21 0.78 3.36
N PRO A 42 -18.38 0.14 3.57
CA PRO A 42 -19.59 0.85 4.00
C PRO A 42 -19.42 1.65 5.30
N SER A 43 -18.54 1.20 6.18
CA SER A 43 -18.39 1.76 7.53
C SER A 43 -17.11 2.59 7.72
N ALA A 44 -16.07 2.38 6.90
CA ALA A 44 -14.75 2.96 7.11
C ALA A 44 -13.95 3.18 5.79
N CYS A 45 -13.06 4.17 5.82
CA CYS A 45 -11.90 4.26 4.95
C CYS A 45 -10.70 3.61 5.65
N VAL A 46 -10.07 2.62 5.04
CA VAL A 46 -8.90 1.95 5.60
C VAL A 46 -7.67 2.25 4.75
N LEU A 47 -6.67 2.87 5.35
CA LEU A 47 -5.33 2.98 4.79
C LEU A 47 -4.51 1.79 5.31
N LYS A 48 -3.92 1.00 4.42
CA LYS A 48 -2.97 -0.06 4.78
C LYS A 48 -1.60 0.21 4.16
N LEU A 49 -0.55 -0.07 4.93
CA LEU A 49 0.84 -0.01 4.52
C LEU A 49 1.44 -1.40 4.68
N SER A 50 2.16 -1.86 3.67
CA SER A 50 2.88 -3.13 3.72
C SER A 50 4.20 -3.03 2.97
N SER A 51 5.16 -3.89 3.30
CA SER A 51 6.44 -4.00 2.59
C SER A 51 6.47 -5.29 1.76
N GLU A 52 7.17 -5.25 0.62
CA GLU A 52 7.55 -6.46 -0.12
C GLU A 52 8.85 -7.07 0.42
N GLN A 53 9.67 -6.28 1.13
CA GLN A 53 10.95 -6.71 1.70
C GLN A 53 10.76 -7.35 3.09
N ASP A 54 9.77 -6.87 3.84
CA ASP A 54 9.39 -7.42 5.14
C ASP A 54 7.90 -7.77 5.15
N ILE A 55 7.60 -9.07 5.10
CA ILE A 55 6.23 -9.61 5.07
C ILE A 55 5.48 -9.42 6.40
N TYR A 56 6.18 -9.10 7.50
CA TYR A 56 5.58 -8.80 8.79
C TYR A 56 5.26 -7.32 8.95
N PHE A 57 5.81 -6.45 8.10
CA PHE A 57 5.47 -5.04 8.08
C PHE A 57 4.04 -4.85 7.57
N ASN A 58 3.13 -4.56 8.49
CA ASN A 58 1.72 -4.34 8.20
C ASN A 58 1.16 -3.31 9.17
N PHE A 59 0.86 -2.12 8.68
CA PHE A 59 0.27 -1.04 9.46
C PHE A 59 -1.05 -0.60 8.83
N SER A 60 -2.00 -0.16 9.64
CA SER A 60 -3.24 0.37 9.13
C SER A 60 -3.81 1.52 9.95
N ALA A 61 -4.50 2.43 9.26
CA ALA A 61 -5.41 3.39 9.85
C ALA A 61 -6.83 3.01 9.45
N VAL A 62 -7.73 2.90 10.42
CA VAL A 62 -9.17 2.69 10.19
C VAL A 62 -9.88 4.00 10.51
N ILE A 63 -10.33 4.68 9.47
CA ILE A 63 -11.00 5.98 9.56
C ILE A 63 -12.50 5.76 9.35
N ASP A 64 -13.26 5.71 10.44
CA ASP A 64 -14.71 5.67 10.40
C ASP A 64 -15.29 7.10 10.33
N ARG A 65 -16.62 7.21 10.32
CA ARG A 65 -17.26 8.52 10.22
C ARG A 65 -17.03 9.38 11.47
N ALA A 66 -16.98 8.79 12.65
CA ALA A 66 -16.86 9.55 13.90
C ALA A 66 -15.45 10.12 14.05
N ASN A 67 -14.42 9.29 13.89
CA ASN A 67 -13.03 9.71 13.98
C ASN A 67 -12.62 10.61 12.80
N TYR A 68 -13.27 10.47 11.64
CA TYR A 68 -13.06 11.39 10.52
C TYR A 68 -13.49 12.82 10.85
N GLU A 69 -14.66 13.03 11.46
CA GLU A 69 -15.14 14.39 11.74
C GLU A 69 -14.26 15.09 12.79
N GLU A 70 -13.70 14.34 13.74
CA GLU A 70 -12.69 14.84 14.67
C GLU A 70 -11.41 15.24 13.93
N MET A 71 -10.82 14.32 13.16
CA MET A 71 -9.63 14.56 12.34
C MET A 71 -9.82 15.74 11.37
N ARG A 72 -11.01 15.84 10.77
CA ARG A 72 -11.40 16.92 9.87
C ARG A 72 -11.34 18.27 10.55
N ARG A 73 -11.86 18.37 11.77
CA ARG A 73 -11.83 19.61 12.56
C ARG A 73 -10.40 19.94 13.01
N GLU A 74 -9.66 18.96 13.51
CA GLU A 74 -8.30 19.15 14.02
C GLU A 74 -7.31 19.58 12.93
N GLN A 75 -7.41 18.98 11.75
CA GLN A 75 -6.51 19.22 10.62
C GLN A 75 -7.11 20.17 9.57
N ASN A 76 -8.25 20.80 9.88
CA ASN A 76 -8.97 21.73 9.00
C ASN A 76 -9.23 21.17 7.58
N LEU A 77 -9.60 19.90 7.48
CA LEU A 77 -9.87 19.25 6.19
C LEU A 77 -11.19 19.76 5.60
N MET A 78 -11.15 20.16 4.32
CA MET A 78 -12.34 20.68 3.63
C MET A 78 -13.21 19.57 3.00
N VAL A 79 -12.63 18.39 2.81
CA VAL A 79 -13.27 17.23 2.15
C VAL A 79 -14.38 16.67 3.05
N THR A 80 -15.36 15.98 2.45
CA THR A 80 -16.40 15.25 3.21
C THR A 80 -15.95 13.81 3.46
N TYR A 81 -16.53 13.14 4.46
CA TYR A 81 -16.23 11.74 4.73
C TYR A 81 -16.43 10.83 3.50
N ALA A 82 -17.52 11.06 2.74
CA ALA A 82 -17.86 10.26 1.56
C ALA A 82 -16.78 10.38 0.45
N ASP A 83 -16.20 11.57 0.30
CA ASP A 83 -15.20 11.84 -0.73
C ASP A 83 -13.76 11.55 -0.27
N PHE A 84 -13.55 11.38 1.04
CA PHE A 84 -12.24 11.26 1.66
C PHE A 84 -11.37 10.12 1.07
N PRO A 85 -11.85 8.86 0.90
CA PRO A 85 -11.04 7.79 0.32
C PRO A 85 -10.51 8.15 -1.07
N SER A 86 -11.33 8.80 -1.90
CA SER A 86 -10.94 9.20 -3.25
C SER A 86 -9.92 10.34 -3.26
N HIS A 87 -10.01 11.28 -2.30
CA HIS A 87 -9.05 12.37 -2.16
C HIS A 87 -7.72 11.86 -1.61
N LEU A 88 -7.74 10.95 -0.63
CA LEU A 88 -6.52 10.32 -0.13
C LEU A 88 -5.79 9.54 -1.24
N ALA A 89 -6.53 8.80 -2.08
CA ALA A 89 -5.96 8.11 -3.25
C ALA A 89 -5.32 9.08 -4.25
N LYS A 90 -5.96 10.23 -4.53
CA LYS A 90 -5.39 11.28 -5.39
C LYS A 90 -4.14 11.89 -4.78
N LEU A 91 -4.15 12.17 -3.47
CA LEU A 91 -3.00 12.71 -2.75
C LEU A 91 -1.80 11.76 -2.82
N LEU A 92 -2.00 10.46 -2.56
CA LEU A 92 -0.95 9.45 -2.71
C LEU A 92 -0.44 9.35 -4.15
N THR A 93 -1.33 9.46 -5.14
CA THR A 93 -0.93 9.51 -6.56
C THR A 93 -0.06 10.74 -6.85
N THR A 94 -0.37 11.90 -6.25
CA THR A 94 0.47 13.11 -6.37
C THR A 94 1.83 12.91 -5.71
N VAL A 95 1.89 12.29 -4.53
CA VAL A 95 3.17 11.94 -3.87
C VAL A 95 4.05 11.09 -4.78
N GLN A 96 3.49 10.07 -5.44
CA GLN A 96 4.25 9.25 -6.39
C GLN A 96 4.82 10.04 -7.56
N ARG A 97 4.05 11.00 -8.10
CA ARG A 97 4.41 11.77 -9.30
C ARG A 97 5.36 12.93 -9.00
N GLU A 98 5.21 13.56 -7.83
CA GLU A 98 5.80 14.85 -7.50
C GLU A 98 6.64 14.77 -6.21
N GLN A 99 7.50 13.75 -6.10
CA GLN A 99 8.28 13.40 -4.90
C GLN A 99 9.18 14.51 -4.31
N LYS A 100 9.50 15.54 -5.10
CA LYS A 100 10.24 16.72 -4.62
C LYS A 100 9.35 17.74 -3.89
N GLN A 101 8.08 17.78 -4.27
CA GLN A 101 7.09 18.70 -3.73
C GLN A 101 6.21 18.03 -2.69
N TYR A 102 5.85 16.76 -2.84
CA TYR A 102 5.01 16.02 -1.90
C TYR A 102 5.78 14.83 -1.37
N ILE A 103 5.87 14.71 -0.05
CA ILE A 103 6.66 13.69 0.64
C ILE A 103 5.73 12.93 1.58
N ALA A 104 5.72 11.61 1.47
CA ALA A 104 5.14 10.73 2.49
C ALA A 104 6.21 10.39 3.53
N ILE A 105 5.84 10.47 4.80
CA ILE A 105 6.68 10.10 5.94
C ILE A 105 5.91 9.09 6.77
N PHE A 106 6.53 7.96 7.07
CA PHE A 106 6.03 7.01 8.05
C PHE A 106 6.89 7.13 9.31
N PHE A 107 6.26 7.56 10.40
CA PHE A 107 6.84 7.56 11.72
C PHE A 107 6.49 6.26 12.43
N VAL A 108 7.49 5.60 13.00
CA VAL A 108 7.30 4.43 13.87
C VAL A 108 7.60 4.82 15.32
N GLY A 109 6.71 4.46 16.24
CA GLY A 109 6.92 4.63 17.68
C GLY A 109 7.93 3.64 18.22
N ALA A 110 8.51 3.94 19.39
CA ALA A 110 9.49 3.07 20.05
C ALA A 110 8.94 1.68 20.42
N ASP A 111 7.62 1.53 20.55
CA ASP A 111 6.96 0.24 20.78
C ASP A 111 6.92 -0.64 19.52
N GLY A 112 7.15 -0.08 18.34
CA GLY A 112 6.99 -0.76 17.05
C GLY A 112 5.54 -1.11 16.70
N LEU A 113 4.57 -0.71 17.53
CA LEU A 113 3.15 -1.01 17.39
C LEU A 113 2.37 0.21 16.93
N THR A 114 2.76 1.39 17.40
CA THR A 114 2.13 2.65 17.02
C THR A 114 2.96 3.35 15.95
N GLY A 115 2.27 4.10 15.09
CA GLY A 115 2.93 4.88 14.05
C GLY A 115 2.04 5.99 13.55
N LYS A 116 2.58 6.73 12.60
CA LYS A 116 1.87 7.85 11.97
C LYS A 116 2.33 8.02 10.53
N VAL A 117 1.39 8.28 9.63
CA VAL A 117 1.68 8.65 8.25
C VAL A 117 1.40 10.12 8.08
N ASP A 118 2.44 10.89 7.78
CA ASP A 118 2.31 12.29 7.39
C ASP A 118 2.53 12.42 5.88
N ILE A 119 1.72 13.26 5.25
CA ILE A 119 2.00 13.75 3.90
C ILE A 119 2.25 15.25 4.02
N ILE A 120 3.44 15.68 3.60
CA ILE A 120 3.87 17.07 3.66
C ILE A 120 4.15 17.61 2.27
N GLU A 121 3.90 18.90 2.10
CA GLU A 121 4.25 19.65 0.88
C GLU A 121 5.48 20.53 1.14
N ASN A 122 6.49 20.43 0.29
CA ASN A 122 7.53 21.45 0.17
C ASN A 122 6.98 22.66 -0.60
N PHE A 123 6.45 23.64 0.13
CA PHE A 123 5.86 24.84 -0.44
C PHE A 123 6.94 25.73 -1.06
N LYS A 124 7.17 25.55 -2.37
CA LYS A 124 8.10 26.33 -3.19
C LYS A 124 9.53 26.41 -2.65
N GLY A 125 9.98 25.39 -1.89
CA GLY A 125 11.31 25.41 -1.26
C GLY A 125 11.44 26.32 -0.04
N PHE A 126 10.36 26.98 0.40
CA PHE A 126 10.40 27.94 1.50
C PHE A 126 10.10 27.30 2.85
N LYS A 127 9.09 26.42 2.90
CA LYS A 127 8.71 25.69 4.12
C LYS A 127 8.02 24.38 3.78
N TYR A 128 8.09 23.43 4.69
CA TYR A 128 7.23 22.26 4.65
C TYR A 128 5.88 22.57 5.30
N ILE A 129 4.80 22.11 4.70
CA ILE A 129 3.42 22.27 5.17
C ILE A 129 2.81 20.88 5.33
N ASP A 130 2.24 20.60 6.50
CA ASP A 130 1.52 19.36 6.74
C ASP A 130 0.18 19.39 5.98
N ILE A 131 -0.05 18.36 5.15
CA ILE A 131 -1.30 18.21 4.38
C ILE A 131 -2.29 17.33 5.14
N ILE A 132 -1.80 16.20 5.65
CA ILE A 132 -2.58 15.27 6.47
C ILE A 132 -1.65 14.45 7.35
N SER A 133 -2.15 14.09 8.52
CA SER A 133 -1.50 13.21 9.49
C SER A 133 -2.47 12.11 9.89
N LEU A 134 -2.08 10.86 9.74
CA LEU A 134 -2.93 9.69 10.01
C LEU A 134 -2.27 8.79 11.05
N PRO A 135 -2.86 8.58 12.24
CA PRO A 135 -2.36 7.57 13.16
C PRO A 135 -2.56 6.18 12.54
N VAL A 136 -1.54 5.34 12.66
CA VAL A 136 -1.57 3.96 12.17
C VAL A 136 -1.11 3.02 13.27
N GLU A 137 -1.64 1.80 13.26
CA GLU A 137 -1.29 0.75 14.19
C GLU A 137 -0.80 -0.48 13.43
N SER A 138 0.17 -1.15 14.01
CA SER A 138 0.68 -2.43 13.52
C SER A 138 -0.39 -3.49 13.66
N ALA A 139 -0.54 -4.32 12.62
CA ALA A 139 -1.45 -5.44 12.65
C ALA A 139 -1.02 -6.45 13.73
N THR A 140 -2.00 -7.09 14.35
CA THR A 140 -1.76 -8.17 15.30
C THR A 140 -1.09 -9.37 14.60
N GLN A 141 -0.42 -10.23 15.37
CA GLN A 141 0.19 -11.43 14.82
C GLN A 141 -0.81 -12.34 14.08
N ALA A 142 -2.05 -12.42 14.57
CA ALA A 142 -3.11 -13.20 13.92
C ALA A 142 -3.49 -12.59 12.56
N GLU A 143 -3.65 -11.26 12.49
CA GLU A 143 -3.96 -10.56 11.24
C GLU A 143 -2.82 -10.67 10.23
N ILE A 144 -1.56 -10.58 10.67
CA ILE A 144 -0.39 -10.76 9.83
C ILE A 144 -0.36 -12.19 9.26
N GLN A 145 -0.60 -13.21 10.09
CA GLN A 145 -0.65 -14.60 9.62
C GLN A 145 -1.78 -14.84 8.61
N GLU A 146 -2.97 -14.29 8.88
CA GLU A 146 -4.09 -14.39 7.95
C GLU A 146 -3.79 -13.70 6.62
N ASP A 147 -3.19 -12.51 6.65
CA ASP A 147 -2.81 -11.76 5.47
C ASP A 147 -1.72 -12.48 4.65
N ILE A 148 -0.68 -13.00 5.31
CA ILE A 148 0.35 -13.82 4.66
C ILE A 148 -0.27 -15.07 4.01
N ALA A 149 -1.16 -15.76 4.73
CA ALA A 149 -1.85 -16.95 4.19
C ALA A 149 -2.68 -16.61 2.96
N LYS A 150 -3.40 -15.47 2.97
CA LYS A 150 -4.17 -14.98 1.81
C LYS A 150 -3.28 -14.64 0.63
N ARG A 151 -2.19 -13.88 0.85
CA ARG A 151 -1.22 -13.54 -0.21
C ARG A 151 -0.59 -14.80 -0.80
N TYR A 152 -0.22 -15.76 0.03
CA TYR A 152 0.33 -17.05 -0.40
C TYR A 152 -0.68 -17.85 -1.25
N ALA A 153 -1.93 -17.95 -0.80
CA ALA A 153 -2.98 -18.65 -1.54
C ALA A 153 -3.21 -18.03 -2.93
N LEU A 154 -3.27 -16.70 -3.01
CA LEU A 154 -3.42 -15.97 -4.26
C LEU A 154 -2.24 -16.22 -5.22
N LEU A 155 -1.01 -16.10 -4.71
CA LEU A 155 0.20 -16.35 -5.51
C LEU A 155 0.27 -17.80 -6.00
N ARG A 156 -0.10 -18.76 -5.16
CA ARG A 156 -0.18 -20.18 -5.52
C ARG A 156 -1.19 -20.41 -6.65
N GLU A 157 -2.39 -19.82 -6.55
CA GLU A 157 -3.41 -19.93 -7.60
C GLU A 157 -2.93 -19.33 -8.92
N GLN A 158 -2.34 -18.13 -8.88
CA GLN A 158 -1.77 -17.48 -10.05
C GLN A 158 -0.65 -18.31 -10.68
N ASN A 159 0.22 -18.90 -9.87
CA ASN A 159 1.31 -19.76 -10.33
C ASN A 159 0.78 -21.01 -11.05
N ILE A 160 -0.22 -21.69 -10.47
CA ILE A 160 -0.88 -22.85 -11.10
C ILE A 160 -1.48 -22.45 -12.45
N ARG A 161 -2.15 -21.30 -12.52
CA ARG A 161 -2.75 -20.79 -13.77
C ARG A 161 -1.71 -20.49 -14.83
N LEU A 162 -0.62 -19.80 -14.47
CA LEU A 162 0.47 -19.49 -15.40
C LEU A 162 1.16 -20.77 -15.88
N GLN A 163 1.38 -21.75 -15.00
CA GLN A 163 1.96 -23.03 -15.36
C GLN A 163 1.08 -23.80 -16.36
N ALA A 164 -0.25 -23.76 -16.17
CA ALA A 164 -1.19 -24.35 -17.11
C ALA A 164 -1.12 -23.69 -18.49
N GLN A 165 -1.07 -22.34 -18.54
CA GLN A 165 -0.93 -21.59 -19.80
C GLN A 165 0.38 -21.91 -20.52
N VAL A 166 1.50 -22.00 -19.80
CA VAL A 166 2.80 -22.40 -20.37
C VAL A 166 2.75 -23.81 -20.96
N ASN A 167 2.11 -24.76 -20.26
CA ASN A 167 1.97 -26.12 -20.73
C ASN A 167 1.09 -26.24 -21.98
N GLU A 168 0.00 -25.48 -22.04
CA GLU A 168 -0.88 -25.39 -23.21
C GLU A 168 -0.12 -24.83 -24.42
N LEU A 169 0.61 -23.73 -24.25
CA LEU A 169 1.44 -23.15 -25.31
C LEU A 169 2.51 -24.12 -25.81
N ARG A 170 3.18 -24.85 -24.90
CA ARG A 170 4.14 -25.90 -25.26
C ARG A 170 3.49 -27.00 -26.11
N SER A 171 2.27 -27.41 -25.76
CA SER A 171 1.52 -28.41 -26.54
C SER A 171 1.19 -27.90 -27.95
N VAL A 172 0.71 -26.67 -28.08
CA VAL A 172 0.43 -26.05 -29.39
C VAL A 172 1.68 -25.95 -30.27
N ILE A 173 2.81 -25.51 -29.70
CA ILE A 173 4.08 -25.42 -30.42
C ILE A 173 4.54 -26.80 -30.89
N LYS A 174 4.53 -27.80 -30.00
CA LYS A 174 4.91 -29.18 -30.36
C LYS A 174 4.02 -29.75 -31.48
N ASN A 175 2.73 -29.45 -31.47
CA ASN A 175 1.79 -29.92 -32.48
C ASN A 175 1.94 -29.18 -33.82
N ARG A 176 2.31 -27.88 -33.82
CA ARG A 176 2.50 -27.10 -35.05
C ARG A 176 3.91 -27.18 -35.64
N ILE A 177 4.93 -27.46 -34.82
CA ILE A 177 6.33 -27.57 -35.23
C ILE A 177 6.89 -28.87 -34.61
N PRO A 178 6.72 -30.02 -35.27
CA PRO A 178 7.08 -31.34 -34.73
C PRO A 178 8.56 -31.48 -34.34
N ASN A 179 9.43 -30.64 -34.92
CA ASN A 179 10.88 -30.63 -34.71
C ASN A 179 11.40 -29.41 -33.92
N PHE A 180 10.54 -28.70 -33.18
CA PHE A 180 11.00 -27.60 -32.33
C PHE A 180 11.74 -28.13 -31.09
N ALA A 181 13.07 -28.11 -31.13
CA ALA A 181 13.91 -28.28 -29.95
C ALA A 181 14.18 -26.90 -29.35
N PRO A 182 13.69 -26.58 -28.13
CA PRO A 182 14.16 -25.38 -27.44
C PRO A 182 15.67 -25.54 -27.24
N GLY A 183 16.45 -24.56 -27.71
CA GLY A 183 17.90 -24.58 -27.57
C GLY A 183 18.28 -24.83 -26.11
N SER A 184 19.01 -25.92 -25.87
CA SER A 184 19.61 -26.20 -24.58
C SER A 184 20.66 -25.13 -24.31
N SER A 185 20.27 -24.03 -23.67
CA SER A 185 21.21 -23.14 -23.01
C SER A 185 21.77 -23.92 -21.81
N THR A 186 22.90 -24.58 -22.05
CA THR A 186 23.80 -25.03 -21.01
C THR A 186 24.18 -23.82 -20.18
N ASN A 187 23.57 -23.65 -19.00
CA ASN A 187 24.17 -22.86 -17.94
C ASN A 187 25.39 -23.64 -17.46
N SER A 188 26.53 -23.36 -18.08
CA SER A 188 27.84 -23.68 -17.54
C SER A 188 28.05 -22.78 -16.31
N LEU A 189 28.46 -23.43 -15.22
CA LEU A 189 28.78 -22.90 -13.89
C LEU A 189 29.48 -21.55 -13.88
#